data_AF-A0AAD8C3Z2-F1
#
_entry.id   AF-A0AAD8C3Z2-F1
#
_cell.length_a   1.000
_cell.length_b   1.000
_cell.length_c   1.000
_cell.angle_alpha   90.00
_cell.angle_beta   90.00
_cell.angle_gamma   90.00
#
_symmetry.space_group_name_H-M   'P 1'
#
loop_
_entity.id
_entity.type
_entity.pdbx_description
1 polymer ?
#
loop_
_entity_poly.entity_id
_entity_poly.type
_entity_poly.pdbx_seq_one_letter_code
_entity_poly.pdbx_strand_id
1 'polypeptide(L)'
;MTAFLLVTSPMYDRGDTSPMHDRGDTSPMYDIGDTSPMYSRGDTSPMYDRGDTSPMYDRGDTSPMYDRGETSPMYDREDTSPMYDRGDTSPMYD
;
A
#
# COMPACT_ATOMS: atom_id res chain seq x y z
N MET A 1 8.77 10.76 -28.89
CA MET A 1 8.84 10.70 -27.41
C MET A 1 8.54 9.28 -26.99
N THR A 2 9.48 8.61 -26.34
CA THR A 2 9.29 7.26 -25.79
C THR A 2 8.27 7.34 -24.67
N ALA A 3 7.06 6.81 -24.90
CA ALA A 3 6.15 6.51 -23.81
C ALA A 3 6.80 5.38 -23.00
N PHE A 4 7.18 5.69 -21.76
CA PHE A 4 7.54 4.67 -20.77
C PHE A 4 6.24 3.94 -20.44
N LEU A 5 5.93 2.89 -21.21
CA LEU A 5 4.85 1.96 -20.86
C LEU A 5 5.31 1.23 -19.61
N LEU A 6 4.98 1.77 -18.43
CA LEU A 6 5.07 1.04 -17.18
C LEU A 6 4.12 -0.15 -17.32
N VAL A 7 4.69 -1.33 -17.47
CA VAL A 7 3.95 -2.58 -17.50
C VAL A 7 3.59 -2.89 -16.04
N THR A 8 2.35 -2.60 -15.66
CA THR A 8 1.78 -2.92 -14.35
C THR A 8 1.45 -4.40 -14.29
N SER A 9 1.95 -5.11 -13.28
CA SER A 9 1.65 -6.53 -13.03
C SER A 9 1.39 -6.75 -11.54
N PRO A 10 0.41 -7.58 -11.17
CA PRO A 10 0.14 -7.87 -9.76
C PRO A 10 1.35 -8.54 -9.10
N MET A 11 1.66 -8.12 -7.87
CA MET A 11 2.74 -8.68 -7.06
C MET A 11 2.19 -9.62 -6.00
N TYR A 12 2.89 -10.73 -5.77
CA TYR A 12 2.59 -11.72 -4.75
C TYR A 12 3.88 -12.09 -4.03
N ASP A 13 4.02 -11.74 -2.75
CA ASP A 13 5.18 -12.11 -1.94
C ASP A 13 4.79 -12.99 -0.74
N ARG A 14 5.77 -13.69 -0.18
CA ARG A 14 5.66 -14.50 1.03
C ARG A 14 6.92 -14.30 1.85
N GLY A 15 6.85 -13.48 2.88
CA GLY A 15 7.97 -13.09 3.73
C GLY A 15 7.96 -11.59 3.98
N ASP A 16 9.11 -11.07 4.40
CA ASP A 16 9.34 -9.64 4.60
C ASP A 16 9.46 -8.91 3.26
N THR A 17 8.57 -7.96 2.98
CA THR A 17 8.78 -7.02 1.87
C THR A 17 9.65 -5.86 2.31
N SER A 18 10.42 -5.28 1.39
CA SER A 18 11.33 -4.16 1.64
C SER A 18 10.68 -2.81 1.33
N PRO A 19 11.22 -1.68 1.83
CA PRO A 19 10.65 -0.36 1.58
C PRO A 19 10.56 -0.04 0.08
N MET A 20 9.43 0.52 -0.34
CA MET A 20 9.13 0.82 -1.75
C MET A 20 8.89 2.32 -1.98
N HIS A 21 9.39 2.83 -3.11
CA HIS A 21 9.25 4.22 -3.55
C HIS A 21 8.87 4.29 -5.02
N ASP A 22 7.61 4.62 -5.32
CA ASP A 22 7.10 4.66 -6.69
C ASP A 22 6.58 6.04 -7.12
N ARG A 23 6.62 6.28 -8.45
CA ARG A 23 6.03 7.45 -9.10
C ARG A 23 5.20 6.97 -10.29
N GLY A 24 3.90 7.24 -10.28
CA GLY A 24 2.93 6.75 -11.25
C GLY A 24 2.01 5.69 -10.63
N ASP A 25 1.29 4.96 -11.49
CA ASP A 25 0.33 3.93 -11.08
C ASP A 25 1.03 2.71 -10.48
N THR A 26 0.67 2.34 -9.25
CA THR A 26 1.09 1.05 -8.66
C THR A 26 0.06 -0.05 -8.95
N SER A 27 0.52 -1.30 -8.99
CA SER A 27 -0.34 -2.48 -9.26
C SER A 27 -0.87 -3.10 -7.97
N PRO A 28 -1.91 -3.95 -8.03
CA PRO A 28 -2.39 -4.65 -6.84
C PRO A 28 -1.28 -5.52 -6.20
N MET A 29 -1.26 -5.53 -4.87
CA MET A 29 -0.26 -6.24 -4.06
C MET A 29 -0.94 -7.19 -3.08
N TYR A 30 -0.36 -8.38 -2.92
CA TYR A 30 -0.83 -9.42 -2.02
C TYR A 30 0.32 -10.04 -1.25
N ASP A 31 0.42 -9.76 0.05
CA ASP A 31 1.52 -10.28 0.88
C ASP A 31 1.05 -11.14 2.05
N ILE A 32 1.91 -12.08 2.41
CA ILE A 32 1.79 -12.92 3.60
C ILE A 32 3.10 -12.80 4.37
N GLY A 33 3.09 -12.08 5.49
CA GLY A 33 4.29 -11.73 6.26
C GLY A 33 4.29 -10.26 6.64
N ASP A 34 5.47 -9.74 6.94
CA ASP A 34 5.66 -8.37 7.39
C ASP A 34 5.89 -7.44 6.18
N THR A 35 5.10 -6.36 6.09
CA THR A 35 5.23 -5.36 5.04
C THR A 35 6.03 -4.16 5.55
N SER A 36 7.03 -3.72 4.78
CA SER A 36 7.85 -2.52 5.08
C SER A 36 7.18 -1.21 4.64
N PRO A 37 7.70 -0.03 5.07
CA PRO A 37 7.12 1.25 4.71
C PRO A 37 7.05 1.51 3.20
N MET A 38 5.94 2.06 2.72
CA MET A 38 5.71 2.37 1.32
C MET A 38 5.44 3.88 1.12
N TYR A 39 6.01 4.44 0.05
CA TYR A 39 5.76 5.82 -0.37
C TYR A 39 5.43 5.90 -1.86
N SER A 40 4.25 6.40 -2.20
CA SER A 40 3.83 6.54 -3.60
C SER A 40 3.47 7.97 -3.97
N ARG A 41 3.56 8.27 -5.26
CA ARG A 41 3.02 9.49 -5.85
C ARG A 41 2.30 9.16 -7.15
N GLY A 42 0.99 9.39 -7.19
CA GLY A 42 0.08 8.93 -8.25
C GLY A 42 -0.96 7.97 -7.68
N ASP A 43 -1.68 7.29 -8.57
CA ASP A 43 -2.73 6.34 -8.21
C ASP A 43 -2.15 5.05 -7.60
N THR A 44 -2.67 4.65 -6.44
CA THR A 44 -2.36 3.34 -5.84
C THR A 44 -3.52 2.35 -6.00
N SER A 45 -3.16 1.12 -6.36
CA SER A 45 -4.09 0.00 -6.51
C SER A 45 -4.37 -0.71 -5.17
N PRO A 46 -5.40 -1.58 -5.10
CA PRO A 46 -5.75 -2.28 -3.87
C PRO A 46 -4.60 -3.14 -3.30
N MET A 47 -4.48 -3.15 -1.97
CA MET A 47 -3.52 -3.99 -1.24
C MET A 47 -4.23 -4.94 -0.28
N TYR A 48 -3.67 -6.15 -0.12
CA TYR A 48 -4.21 -7.20 0.73
C TYR A 48 -3.08 -7.88 1.51
N ASP A 49 -2.98 -7.59 2.81
CA ASP A 49 -1.91 -8.14 3.64
C ASP A 49 -2.42 -9.08 4.74
N ARG A 50 -1.59 -10.07 5.05
CA ARG A 50 -1.76 -10.96 6.20
C ARG A 50 -0.46 -11.02 7.00
N GLY A 51 -0.41 -10.26 8.08
CA GLY A 51 0.77 -10.09 8.94
C GLY A 51 0.82 -8.64 9.43
N ASP A 52 2.01 -8.18 9.82
CA ASP A 52 2.19 -6.84 10.35
C ASP A 52 2.47 -5.85 9.20
N THR A 53 1.70 -4.76 9.12
CA THR A 53 1.87 -3.71 8.10
C THR A 53 2.55 -2.47 8.69
N SER A 54 3.56 -1.96 7.99
CA SER A 54 4.29 -0.73 8.32
C SER A 54 3.62 0.53 7.75
N PRO A 55 4.07 1.74 8.14
CA PRO A 55 3.45 2.98 7.68
C PRO A 55 3.46 3.16 6.16
N MET A 56 2.37 3.72 5.63
CA MET A 56 2.22 4.05 4.22
C MET A 56 1.96 5.54 4.02
N TYR A 57 2.59 6.13 3.00
CA TYR A 57 2.46 7.55 2.66
C TYR A 57 2.18 7.71 1.17
N ASP A 58 0.99 8.17 0.84
CA ASP A 58 0.58 8.36 -0.54
C ASP A 58 0.27 9.83 -0.86
N ARG A 59 0.43 10.15 -2.14
CA ARG A 59 0.07 11.45 -2.72
C ARG A 59 -0.58 11.20 -4.07
N GLY A 60 -1.89 11.13 -4.08
CA GLY A 60 -2.73 10.80 -5.23
C GLY A 60 -3.94 9.98 -4.78
N ASP A 61 -4.69 9.45 -5.73
CA ASP A 61 -5.85 8.62 -5.42
C ASP A 61 -5.42 7.26 -4.84
N THR A 62 -6.04 6.86 -3.71
CA THR A 62 -5.78 5.56 -3.09
C THR A 62 -6.99 4.63 -3.17
N SER A 63 -6.71 3.37 -3.53
CA SER A 63 -7.70 2.28 -3.59
C SER A 63 -7.84 1.55 -2.25
N PRO A 64 -8.87 0.70 -2.07
CA PRO A 64 -9.11 0.02 -0.80
C PRO A 64 -7.94 -0.84 -0.31
N MET A 65 -7.77 -0.87 1.02
CA MET A 65 -6.79 -1.71 1.71
C MET A 65 -7.49 -2.69 2.65
N TYR A 66 -6.96 -3.91 2.73
CA TYR A 66 -7.51 -5.00 3.52
C TYR A 66 -6.42 -5.75 4.28
N ASP A 67 -6.37 -5.53 5.60
CA ASP A 67 -5.31 -6.10 6.42
C ASP A 67 -5.85 -7.09 7.45
N ARG A 68 -5.07 -8.15 7.70
CA ARG A 68 -5.30 -9.11 8.78
C ARG A 68 -4.02 -9.29 9.60
N GLY A 69 -3.88 -8.45 10.63
CA GLY A 69 -2.76 -8.43 11.56
C GLY A 69 -2.63 -7.07 12.24
N GLU A 70 -1.45 -6.73 12.76
CA GLU A 70 -1.20 -5.39 13.32
C GLU A 70 -0.99 -4.39 12.19
N THR A 71 -1.57 -3.19 12.32
CA THR A 71 -1.46 -2.14 11.30
C THR A 71 -0.87 -0.84 11.87
N SER A 72 0.04 -0.26 11.11
CA SER A 72 0.68 1.03 11.36
C SER A 72 -0.06 2.18 10.66
N PRO A 73 0.17 3.45 11.06
CA PRO A 73 -0.54 4.59 10.48
C PRO A 73 -0.35 4.75 8.98
N MET A 74 -1.41 5.17 8.30
CA MET A 74 -1.40 5.61 6.90
C MET A 74 -1.62 7.11 6.81
N TYR A 75 -0.95 7.73 5.85
CA TYR A 75 -1.09 9.15 5.54
C TYR A 75 -1.36 9.32 4.06
N ASP A 76 -2.47 9.99 3.75
CA ASP A 76 -2.82 10.34 2.38
C ASP A 76 -3.08 11.83 2.25
N ARG A 77 -2.80 12.40 1.08
CA ARG A 77 -2.95 13.85 0.80
C ARG A 77 -4.11 14.16 -0.15
N GLU A 78 -4.76 13.16 -0.74
CA GLU A 78 -5.78 13.30 -1.78
C GLU A 78 -7.00 12.36 -1.49
N ASP A 79 -7.72 11.85 -2.50
CA ASP A 79 -8.95 11.07 -2.28
C ASP A 79 -8.66 9.63 -1.80
N THR A 80 -9.34 9.20 -0.73
CA THR A 80 -9.16 7.89 -0.10
C THR A 80 -10.38 6.99 -0.24
N SER A 81 -10.13 5.73 -0.59
CA SER A 81 -11.10 4.63 -0.53
C SER A 81 -11.09 3.96 0.86
N PRO A 82 -12.15 3.20 1.24
CA PRO A 82 -12.24 2.62 2.57
C PRO A 82 -11.12 1.61 2.88
N MET A 83 -10.64 1.64 4.13
CA MET A 83 -9.72 0.67 4.71
C MET A 83 -10.47 -0.32 5.62
N TYR A 84 -10.02 -1.58 5.62
CA TYR A 84 -10.63 -2.66 6.39
C TYR A 84 -9.59 -3.49 7.15
N ASP A 85 -9.52 -3.29 8.46
CA ASP A 85 -8.55 -3.99 9.31
C ASP A 85 -9.21 -5.04 10.20
N ARG A 86 -8.60 -6.23 10.22
CA ARG A 86 -8.94 -7.30 11.16
C ARG A 86 -7.74 -7.56 12.07
N GLY A 87 -7.51 -6.65 13.01
CA GLY A 87 -6.46 -6.70 14.03
C GLY A 87 -6.34 -5.38 14.80
N ASP A 88 -5.25 -5.19 15.55
CA ASP A 88 -5.00 -3.97 16.30
C ASP A 88 -4.48 -2.85 15.36
N THR A 89 -5.04 -1.65 15.51
CA THR A 89 -4.67 -0.46 14.72
C THR A 89 -3.94 0.55 15.59
N SER A 90 -2.80 1.05 15.12
CA SER A 90 -2.15 2.23 15.70
C SER A 90 -2.73 3.52 15.08
N PRO A 91 -2.83 4.62 15.83
CA PRO A 91 -3.65 5.77 15.44
C PRO A 91 -3.20 6.42 14.13
N MET A 92 -4.16 6.67 13.24
CA MET A 92 -4.03 7.57 12.09
C MET A 92 -4.09 9.02 12.57
N TYR A 93 -3.17 9.86 12.08
CA TYR A 93 -3.21 11.30 12.30
C TYR A 93 -3.60 11.97 10.98
N ASP A 94 -4.66 12.78 11.02
CA ASP A 94 -5.07 13.70 9.95
C ASP A 94 -4.15 14.93 9.90
#